data_AF-A0A6V7T278-F1
#
_entry.id   AF-A0A6V7T278-F1
#
_cell.length_a   1.000
_cell.length_b   1.000
_cell.length_c   1.000
_cell.angle_alpha   90.00
_cell.angle_beta   90.00
_cell.angle_gamma   90.00
#
_symmetry.space_group_name_H-M   'P 1'
#
loop_
_entity.id
_entity.type
_entity.pdbx_description
1 polymer ?
#
loop_
_entity_poly.entity_id
_entity_poly.type
_entity_poly.pdbx_seq_one_letter_code
_entity_poly.pdbx_strand_id
1 'polypeptide(L)'
;MSYQKLRVIDDKCLEKFKKESKCCIIIKDLVYDVTSFFDHPGGYDIFKDYAGKDTTAAFAQIGHSINAQKLMKNYLVGIKKNSPLYEQNKNTRTVNGKIEYIDYFLEEIKEKEPPKIDIPETNGKEDNTNYMLVAGIVAGFSIAYYLMFLK
;
A
#
# COMPACT_ATOMS: atom_id res chain seq x y z
N MET A 1 0.40 -5.28 -22.50
CA MET A 1 -0.51 -4.71 -21.49
C MET A 1 -1.31 -5.85 -20.89
N SER A 2 -1.09 -6.16 -19.61
CA SER A 2 -1.96 -7.09 -18.88
C SER A 2 -3.28 -6.38 -18.56
N TYR A 3 -4.38 -7.11 -18.71
CA TYR A 3 -5.70 -6.63 -18.31
C TYR A 3 -6.31 -7.62 -17.33
N GLN A 4 -7.14 -7.12 -16.43
CA GLN A 4 -7.92 -7.90 -15.49
C GLN A 4 -9.39 -7.58 -15.71
N LYS A 5 -10.20 -8.63 -15.86
CA LYS A 5 -11.65 -8.48 -15.95
C LYS A 5 -12.22 -8.20 -14.56
N LEU A 6 -12.79 -7.02 -14.37
CA LEU A 6 -13.36 -6.59 -13.09
C LEU A 6 -14.88 -6.68 -13.14
N ARG A 7 -15.47 -7.23 -12.08
CA ARG A 7 -16.92 -7.22 -11.91
C ARG A 7 -17.41 -5.79 -11.64
N VAL A 8 -18.47 -5.37 -12.31
CA VAL A 8 -19.17 -4.12 -11.99
C VAL A 8 -20.06 -4.36 -10.77
N ILE A 9 -19.85 -3.55 -9.74
CA ILE A 9 -20.49 -3.66 -8.43
C ILE A 9 -21.34 -2.42 -8.20
N ASP A 10 -22.65 -2.62 -8.09
CA ASP A 10 -23.60 -1.57 -7.73
C ASP A 10 -23.90 -1.57 -6.22
N ASP A 11 -24.64 -0.56 -5.76
CA ASP A 11 -24.99 -0.44 -4.33
C ASP A 11 -25.80 -1.65 -3.83
N LYS A 12 -26.64 -2.24 -4.70
CA LYS A 12 -27.39 -3.46 -4.36
C LYS A 12 -26.46 -4.65 -4.10
N CYS A 13 -25.40 -4.78 -4.89
CA CYS A 13 -24.38 -5.80 -4.71
C CYS A 13 -23.60 -5.59 -3.41
N LEU A 14 -23.26 -4.34 -3.06
CA LEU A 14 -22.62 -4.01 -1.79
C LEU A 14 -23.53 -4.36 -0.59
N GLU A 15 -24.81 -4.04 -0.65
CA GLU A 15 -25.78 -4.43 0.39
C GLU A 15 -25.93 -5.96 0.51
N LYS A 16 -25.86 -6.68 -0.61
CA LYS A 16 -25.85 -8.15 -0.60
C LYS A 16 -24.58 -8.70 0.08
N PHE A 17 -23.41 -8.12 -0.20
CA PHE A 17 -22.16 -8.54 0.42
C PHE A 17 -22.16 -8.36 1.94
N LYS A 18 -22.74 -7.27 2.45
CA LYS A 18 -22.95 -7.08 3.90
C LYS A 18 -23.75 -8.23 4.52
N LYS A 19 -24.80 -8.71 3.84
CA LYS A 19 -25.63 -9.85 4.29
C LYS A 19 -24.89 -11.18 4.24
N GLU A 20 -23.93 -11.32 3.33
CA GLU A 20 -23.05 -12.50 3.21
C GLU A 20 -21.83 -12.43 4.14
N SER A 21 -21.78 -11.46 5.06
CA SER A 21 -20.64 -11.21 5.95
C SER A 21 -19.32 -10.96 5.21
N LYS A 22 -19.39 -10.46 3.97
CA LYS A 22 -18.22 -10.02 3.21
C LYS A 22 -17.88 -8.59 3.55
N CYS A 23 -16.61 -8.35 3.85
CA CYS A 23 -16.08 -7.03 4.08
C CYS A 23 -15.42 -6.50 2.81
N CYS A 24 -16.15 -5.67 2.07
CA CYS A 24 -15.61 -4.99 0.89
C CYS A 24 -15.34 -3.52 1.20
N ILE A 25 -14.26 -2.96 0.68
CA ILE A 25 -13.94 -1.53 0.78
C ILE A 25 -13.72 -0.95 -0.62
N ILE A 26 -13.91 0.35 -0.76
CA ILE A 26 -13.78 1.04 -2.05
C ILE A 26 -12.59 2.01 -1.96
N ILE A 27 -11.60 1.84 -2.85
CA ILE A 27 -10.44 2.72 -2.95
C ILE A 27 -10.26 3.11 -4.41
N LYS A 28 -10.31 4.42 -4.70
CA LYS A 28 -10.20 4.99 -6.06
C LYS A 28 -11.15 4.30 -7.04
N ASP A 29 -12.43 4.25 -6.69
CA ASP A 29 -13.51 3.62 -7.47
C ASP A 29 -13.41 2.09 -7.67
N LEU A 30 -12.33 1.46 -7.21
CA LEU A 30 -12.13 0.02 -7.25
C LEU A 30 -12.61 -0.61 -5.95
N VAL A 31 -13.19 -1.81 -6.06
CA VAL A 31 -13.76 -2.55 -4.93
C VAL A 31 -12.84 -3.71 -4.58
N TYR A 32 -12.46 -3.78 -3.30
CA TYR A 32 -11.57 -4.79 -2.75
C TYR A 32 -12.31 -5.64 -1.72
N ASP A 33 -12.21 -6.96 -1.84
CA ASP A 33 -12.72 -7.89 -0.85
C ASP A 33 -11.62 -8.22 0.15
N VAL A 34 -11.70 -7.61 1.34
CA VAL A 34 -10.72 -7.77 2.42
C VAL A 34 -11.23 -8.73 3.50
N THR A 35 -12.26 -9.53 3.20
CA THR A 35 -12.89 -10.46 4.17
C THR A 35 -11.86 -11.39 4.81
N SER A 36 -10.90 -11.88 4.02
CA SER A 36 -9.85 -12.82 4.46
C SER A 36 -8.53 -12.15 4.85
N PHE A 37 -8.46 -10.81 4.89
CA PHE A 37 -7.22 -10.10 5.17
C PHE A 37 -7.07 -9.80 6.67
N PHE A 38 -6.57 -10.78 7.41
CA PHE A 38 -6.38 -10.69 8.87
C PHE A 38 -5.03 -10.07 9.27
N ASP A 39 -4.02 -10.11 8.38
CA ASP A 39 -2.66 -9.64 8.65
C ASP A 39 -2.47 -8.12 8.52
N HIS A 40 -3.56 -7.35 8.61
CA HIS A 40 -3.49 -5.90 8.55
C HIS A 40 -2.86 -5.34 9.85
N PRO A 41 -1.76 -4.56 9.79
CA PRO A 41 -1.10 -4.04 10.99
C PRO A 41 -1.98 -3.15 11.88
N GLY A 42 -3.02 -2.53 11.30
CA GLY A 42 -4.03 -1.77 12.06
C GLY A 42 -5.14 -2.62 12.68
N GLY A 43 -5.06 -3.95 12.56
CA GLY A 43 -6.10 -4.89 12.97
C GLY A 43 -7.23 -5.03 11.95
N TYR A 44 -8.04 -6.09 12.10
CA TYR A 44 -9.19 -6.36 11.23
C TYR A 44 -10.39 -5.46 11.52
N ASP A 45 -10.53 -4.98 12.77
CA ASP A 45 -11.69 -4.19 13.19
C ASP A 45 -11.84 -2.89 12.42
N ILE A 46 -10.73 -2.30 11.96
CA ILE A 46 -10.76 -1.09 11.13
C ILE A 46 -11.56 -1.29 9.84
N PHE A 47 -11.57 -2.50 9.26
CA PHE A 47 -12.35 -2.75 8.05
C PHE A 47 -13.86 -2.74 8.31
N LYS A 48 -14.32 -3.07 9.52
CA LYS A 48 -15.74 -3.08 9.88
C LYS A 48 -16.35 -1.68 9.81
N ASP A 49 -15.61 -0.66 10.25
CA ASP A 49 -16.05 0.74 10.22
C ASP A 49 -16.22 1.28 8.79
N TYR A 50 -15.47 0.69 7.87
CA TYR A 50 -15.39 1.08 6.48
C TYR A 50 -16.07 0.10 5.51
N ALA A 51 -16.71 -0.95 6.02
CA ALA A 51 -17.35 -1.96 5.20
C ALA A 51 -18.43 -1.35 4.27
N GLY A 52 -18.24 -1.52 2.97
CA GLY A 52 -19.10 -0.99 1.91
C GLY A 52 -18.96 0.51 1.65
N LYS A 53 -17.94 1.17 2.23
CA LYS A 53 -17.71 2.61 2.09
C LYS A 53 -16.49 2.92 1.23
N ASP A 54 -16.42 4.16 0.77
CA ASP A 54 -15.22 4.74 0.16
C ASP A 54 -14.20 5.09 1.24
N THR A 55 -13.06 4.42 1.19
CA THR A 55 -11.93 4.58 2.11
C THR A 55 -10.74 5.27 1.46
N THR A 56 -10.91 5.82 0.26
CA THR A 56 -9.81 6.43 -0.51
C THR A 56 -9.07 7.48 0.30
N ALA A 57 -9.80 8.38 0.97
CA ALA A 57 -9.21 9.43 1.79
C ALA A 57 -8.45 8.89 3.00
N ALA A 58 -9.05 7.95 3.74
CA ALA A 58 -8.43 7.32 4.90
C ALA A 58 -7.17 6.54 4.49
N PHE A 59 -7.25 5.75 3.42
CA PHE A 59 -6.13 4.99 2.88
C PHE A 59 -4.95 5.90 2.47
N ALA A 60 -5.25 7.03 1.83
CA ALA A 60 -4.26 8.01 1.41
C ALA A 60 -3.62 8.75 2.59
N GLN A 61 -4.41 9.11 3.61
CA GLN A 61 -3.95 9.82 4.80
C GLN A 61 -2.95 8.99 5.62
N ILE A 62 -3.16 7.68 5.72
CA ILE A 62 -2.24 6.78 6.42
C ILE A 62 -0.92 6.62 5.67
N GLY A 63 -0.91 6.78 4.34
CA GLY A 63 0.32 6.70 3.55
C GLY A 63 0.87 5.27 3.42
N HIS A 64 0.01 4.32 3.06
CA HIS A 64 0.41 2.92 2.86
C HIS A 64 1.57 2.76 1.87
N SER A 65 2.56 1.96 2.25
CA SER A 65 3.78 1.71 1.45
C SER A 65 3.48 1.10 0.07
N ILE A 66 4.44 1.19 -0.85
CA ILE A 66 4.32 0.60 -2.19
C ILE A 66 4.02 -0.91 -2.10
N ASN A 67 4.64 -1.61 -1.14
CA ASN A 67 4.39 -3.04 -0.94
C ASN A 67 2.95 -3.32 -0.48
N ALA A 68 2.39 -2.49 0.39
CA ALA A 68 0.98 -2.59 0.79
C ALA A 68 0.04 -2.33 -0.40
N GLN A 69 0.36 -1.34 -1.24
CA GLN A 69 -0.41 -1.06 -2.46
C GLN A 69 -0.33 -2.21 -3.48
N LYS A 70 0.83 -2.88 -3.59
CA LYS A 70 0.98 -4.09 -4.41
C LYS A 70 0.16 -5.26 -3.84
N LEU A 71 0.20 -5.48 -2.53
CA LEU A 71 -0.57 -6.53 -1.85
C LEU A 71 -2.09 -6.35 -2.04
N MET A 72 -2.57 -5.11 -2.02
CA MET A 72 -3.98 -4.77 -2.22
C MET A 72 -4.53 -5.28 -3.56
N LYS A 73 -3.70 -5.40 -4.60
CA LYS A 73 -4.12 -5.92 -5.91
C LYS A 73 -4.67 -7.35 -5.83
N ASN A 74 -4.19 -8.15 -4.88
CA ASN A 74 -4.66 -9.53 -4.69
C ASN A 74 -6.11 -9.60 -4.19
N TYR A 75 -6.61 -8.51 -3.60
CA TYR A 75 -7.96 -8.40 -3.06
C TYR A 75 -8.90 -7.66 -4.02
N LEU A 76 -8.44 -7.26 -5.20
CA LEU A 76 -9.24 -6.53 -6.18
C LEU A 76 -10.30 -7.44 -6.80
N VAL A 77 -11.58 -7.14 -6.56
CA VAL A 77 -12.71 -7.94 -7.05
C VAL A 77 -13.56 -7.22 -8.09
N GLY A 78 -13.52 -5.89 -8.14
CA GLY A 78 -14.40 -5.16 -9.05
C GLY A 78 -14.20 -3.67 -9.11
N ILE A 79 -15.14 -3.03 -9.79
CA ILE A 79 -15.25 -1.58 -9.94
C ILE A 79 -16.64 -1.12 -9.50
N LYS A 80 -16.72 0.05 -8.87
CA LYS A 80 -17.99 0.66 -8.48
C LYS A 80 -18.75 1.14 -9.72
N LYS A 81 -20.03 0.76 -9.86
CA LYS A 81 -20.89 1.18 -10.96
C LYS A 81 -21.11 2.69 -10.94
N ASN A 82 -21.16 3.32 -12.12
CA ASN A 82 -21.37 4.77 -12.32
C ASN A 82 -20.30 5.67 -11.66
N SER A 83 -19.14 5.12 -11.32
CA SER A 83 -18.00 5.91 -10.87
C SER A 83 -17.29 6.58 -12.06
N PRO A 84 -16.48 7.63 -11.83
CA PRO A 84 -15.66 8.22 -12.88
C PRO A 84 -14.79 7.18 -13.60
N LEU A 85 -14.14 6.28 -12.86
CA LEU A 85 -13.32 5.21 -13.45
C LEU A 85 -14.16 4.22 -14.26
N TYR A 86 -15.40 3.95 -13.84
CA TYR A 86 -16.32 3.08 -14.59
C TYR A 86 -16.72 3.71 -15.92
N GLU A 87 -17.09 5.00 -15.92
CA GLU A 87 -17.49 5.69 -17.17
C GLU A 87 -16.33 5.75 -18.18
N GLN A 88 -15.08 5.88 -17.72
CA GLN A 88 -13.90 5.84 -18.57
C GLN A 88 -13.70 4.48 -19.28
N ASN A 89 -14.11 3.38 -18.64
CA ASN A 89 -13.89 2.02 -19.14
C ASN A 89 -15.18 1.36 -19.67
N LYS A 90 -16.28 2.11 -19.74
CA LYS A 90 -17.63 1.61 -20.06
C LYS A 90 -17.73 0.94 -21.43
N ASN A 91 -16.91 1.37 -22.38
CA ASN A 91 -16.84 0.79 -23.73
C ASN A 91 -16.32 -0.67 -23.74
N THR A 92 -15.59 -1.08 -22.70
CA THR A 92 -15.09 -2.47 -22.54
C THR A 92 -16.11 -3.39 -21.84
N ARG A 93 -17.32 -2.87 -21.56
CA ARG A 93 -18.32 -3.60 -20.78
C ARG A 93 -18.74 -4.89 -21.49
N THR A 94 -18.62 -6.00 -20.77
CA THR A 94 -19.15 -7.30 -21.17
C THR A 94 -20.17 -7.80 -20.16
N VAL A 95 -21.18 -8.54 -20.62
CA VAL A 95 -22.26 -9.07 -19.76
C VAL A 95 -22.26 -10.59 -19.86
N ASN A 96 -22.25 -11.26 -18.70
CA ASN A 96 -22.45 -12.70 -18.60
C ASN A 96 -23.64 -12.97 -17.68
N GLY A 97 -24.78 -13.33 -18.26
CA GLY A 97 -26.05 -13.46 -17.54
C GLY A 97 -26.49 -12.12 -16.93
N LYS A 98 -26.60 -12.08 -15.60
CA LYS A 98 -26.96 -10.87 -14.84
C LYS A 98 -25.75 -10.07 -14.34
N ILE A 99 -24.53 -10.53 -14.60
CA ILE A 99 -23.30 -9.92 -14.08
C ILE A 99 -22.63 -9.13 -15.20
N GLU A 100 -22.30 -7.88 -14.89
CA GLU A 100 -21.56 -6.99 -15.76
C GLU A 100 -20.08 -6.98 -15.39
N TYR A 101 -19.22 -6.86 -16.38
CA TYR A 101 -17.78 -6.81 -16.24
C TYR A 101 -17.20 -5.69 -17.12
N ILE A 102 -16.02 -5.19 -16.76
CA ILE A 102 -15.20 -4.31 -17.60
C ILE A 102 -13.79 -4.87 -17.69
N ASP A 103 -13.08 -4.51 -18.74
CA ASP A 103 -11.65 -4.81 -18.86
C ASP A 103 -10.86 -3.64 -18.25
N TYR A 104 -10.16 -3.92 -17.15
CA TYR A 104 -9.31 -2.96 -16.47
C TYR A 104 -7.85 -3.23 -16.83
N PHE A 105 -7.21 -2.27 -17.49
CA PHE A 105 -5.81 -2.37 -17.86
C PHE A 105 -4.95 -2.00 -16.65
N LEU A 106 -4.18 -2.98 -16.16
CA LEU A 106 -3.30 -2.77 -15.01
C LEU A 106 -2.10 -1.95 -15.48
N GLU A 107 -1.98 -0.73 -14.98
CA GLU A 107 -0.69 -0.04 -15.03
C GLU A 107 0.29 -0.79 -14.13
N GLU A 108 1.40 -1.23 -14.73
CA GLU A 108 2.54 -1.67 -13.95
C GLU A 108 2.96 -0.50 -13.07
N ILE A 109 2.89 -0.70 -11.75
CA ILE A 109 3.53 0.24 -10.82
C ILE A 109 5.01 0.10 -11.15
N LYS A 110 5.50 0.99 -12.02
CA LYS A 110 6.94 1.16 -12.21
C LYS A 110 7.44 1.39 -10.80
N GLU A 111 8.31 0.49 -10.33
CA GLU A 111 9.25 0.85 -9.28
C GLU A 111 10.00 2.05 -9.83
N LYS A 112 9.47 3.25 -9.59
CA LYS A 112 10.37 4.34 -9.31
C LYS A 112 11.14 3.80 -8.12
N GLU A 113 12.47 3.72 -8.28
CA GLU A 113 13.35 3.60 -7.14
C GLU A 113 12.73 4.44 -6.01
N PRO A 114 12.68 3.90 -4.77
CA PRO A 114 12.11 4.65 -3.66
C PRO A 114 12.62 6.08 -3.78
N PRO A 115 11.74 7.11 -3.72
CA PRO A 115 12.22 8.48 -3.72
C PRO A 115 13.33 8.48 -2.69
N LYS A 116 14.55 8.89 -3.09
CA LYS A 116 15.62 9.10 -2.14
C LYS A 116 14.94 9.88 -1.03
N ILE A 117 14.78 9.24 0.11
CA ILE A 117 14.18 9.90 1.24
C ILE A 117 15.26 10.91 1.54
N ASP A 118 15.06 12.14 1.10
CA ASP A 118 15.70 13.29 1.67
C ASP A 118 15.16 13.31 3.10
N ILE A 119 15.71 12.42 3.94
CA ILE A 119 15.73 12.59 5.37
C ILE A 119 16.20 14.04 5.48
N PRO A 120 15.43 14.96 6.10
CA PRO A 120 15.91 16.32 6.25
C PRO A 120 17.30 16.17 6.82
N GLU A 121 18.30 16.60 6.04
CA GLU A 121 19.68 16.63 6.50
C GLU A 121 19.60 17.33 7.84
N THR A 122 19.77 16.59 8.92
CA THR A 122 20.02 17.17 10.22
C THR A 122 21.42 17.75 10.12
N ASN A 123 21.58 18.88 9.42
CA ASN A 123 22.83 19.59 9.13
C ASN A 123 24.08 18.73 9.40
N GLY A 124 24.22 17.66 8.62
CA GLY A 124 25.40 16.82 8.65
C GLY A 124 26.44 17.55 7.83
N LYS A 125 27.28 18.35 8.48
CA LYS A 125 28.53 18.80 7.87
C LYS A 125 29.19 17.55 7.29
N GLU A 126 29.48 17.53 5.98
CA GLU A 126 30.35 16.51 5.40
C GLU A 126 31.68 16.59 6.15
N ASP A 127 31.86 15.71 7.12
CA ASP A 127 33.09 15.60 7.84
C ASP A 127 33.98 14.65 7.03
N ASN A 128 35.02 15.21 6.44
CA ASN A 128 36.10 14.51 5.74
C ASN A 128 36.98 13.68 6.70
N THR A 129 36.38 13.21 7.79
CA THR A 129 37.01 12.49 8.88
C THR A 129 37.43 11.13 8.35
N ASN A 130 38.74 10.89 8.27
CA ASN A 130 39.26 9.58 7.91
C ASN A 130 38.96 8.61 9.06
N TYR A 131 37.85 7.88 8.94
CA TYR A 131 37.37 6.94 9.95
C TYR A 131 38.40 5.86 10.30
N MET A 132 39.32 5.52 9.39
CA MET A 132 40.43 4.59 9.68
C MET A 132 41.45 5.20 10.64
N LEU A 133 41.70 6.51 10.54
CA LEU A 133 42.57 7.25 11.45
C LEU A 133 41.92 7.43 12.83
N VAL A 134 40.62 7.79 12.87
CA VAL A 134 39.89 7.95 14.13
C VAL A 134 39.75 6.61 14.87
N ALA A 135 39.44 5.53 14.15
CA ALA A 135 39.40 4.20 14.74
C ALA A 135 40.78 3.79 15.33
N GLY A 136 41.87 4.13 14.65
CA GLY A 136 43.23 3.91 15.16
C GLY A 136 43.53 4.68 16.45
N ILE A 137 43.12 5.96 16.52
CA ILE A 137 43.31 6.80 17.71
C ILE A 137 42.50 6.26 18.90
N VAL A 138 41.22 5.90 18.67
CA VAL A 138 40.35 5.36 19.73
C VAL A 138 40.87 4.01 20.25
N ALA A 139 41.32 3.13 19.35
CA ALA A 139 41.93 1.87 19.74
C ALA A 139 43.23 2.09 20.55
N GLY A 140 44.07 3.04 20.14
CA GLY A 140 45.30 3.40 20.84
C GLY A 140 45.05 3.91 22.25
N PHE A 141 44.10 4.83 22.44
CA PHE A 141 43.72 5.31 23.78
C PHE A 141 43.12 4.20 24.66
N SER A 142 42.34 3.29 24.07
CA SER A 142 41.78 2.15 24.80
C SER A 142 42.85 1.17 25.28
N ILE A 143 43.86 0.90 24.44
CA ILE A 143 45.01 0.05 24.78
C ILE A 143 45.87 0.73 25.85
N ALA A 144 46.16 2.03 25.70
CA ALA A 144 46.92 2.78 26.69
C ALA A 144 46.20 2.84 28.05
N TYR A 145 44.88 3.06 28.04
CA TYR A 145 44.06 3.03 29.26
C TYR A 145 44.09 1.67 29.94
N TYR A 146 43.97 0.58 29.17
CA TYR A 146 44.10 -0.78 29.69
C TYR A 146 45.45 -1.02 30.35
N LEU A 147 46.54 -0.56 29.72
CA LEU A 147 47.90 -0.70 30.26
C LEU A 147 48.17 0.21 31.47
N MET A 148 47.56 1.39 31.54
CA MET A 148 47.76 2.34 32.65
C MET A 148 46.88 2.05 33.88
N PHE A 149 45.68 1.51 33.71
CA PHE A 149 44.66 1.51 34.78
C PHE A 149 44.03 0.15 35.07
N LEU A 150 44.22 -0.85 34.21
CA LEU A 150 43.62 -2.19 34.37
C LEU A 150 44.68 -3.28 34.63
N LYS A 151 45.86 -2.90 35.11
CA LYS A 151 46.91 -3.79 35.61
C LYS A 151 47.20 -3.55 37.09
#